data_AF-A0A285UVU4-F1
#
_entry.id   AF-A0A285UVU4-F1
#
_cell.length_a   1.000
_cell.length_b   1.000
_cell.length_c   1.000
_cell.angle_alpha   90.00
_cell.angle_beta   90.00
_cell.angle_gamma   90.00
#
_symmetry.space_group_name_H-M   'P 1'
#
loop_
_entity.id
_entity.type
_entity.pdbx_description
1 polymer ?
#
loop_
_entity_poly.entity_id
_entity_poly.type
_entity_poly.pdbx_seq_one_letter_code
_entity_poly.pdbx_strand_id
1 'polypeptide(L)'
;MQKIVPRWEWRSFGRSFPAAESSLSRLTPSGVQETDEIYLLSGSGENVKVRGELMDVKVLRETSVDGPEQWTPVMKAAFPLSAADTAGVLGALHLPVPGSLRDSYTLDAFLAAFAGRDSAIRIARVHKRRVRYTIDGCMAELSDILVEGRSTRTIAVESEDAGAVVRAVAGLGLGDYLNVSYPRGLPALLDDEPERYAVIDVGTNSVKFNISARDSQGAWRTVADRAEVTRLGEGLSATGVIGDTPIERTVAAISGMVGEARRNGVRAIAAVGTAGLRIATNGAEVVSAIRARTGLQIEVISGEDEARLAYRATVAALGSTAGSLVVFDTGGGSSQFTFGHGTKIDERFSVDVGAARYTERFGLDGAVPQSKLGEAMAAISMDLARLDGRPAPDVLVGMGGAVTNLTAVMHGLATYDPRIVQGSVLVRTEVDRQIALYRSQGCDARRSIVGLQPNRAEVILAGACIVRTVMEKLGMASLTVSDRGLRHGVLVEKFGG
;
A
#
# COMPACT_ATOMS: atom_id res chain seq x y z
N MET A 1 29.15 -31.98 21.98
CA MET A 1 28.51 -31.16 20.92
C MET A 1 27.81 -29.99 21.58
N GLN A 2 28.10 -28.74 21.20
CA GLN A 2 27.27 -27.60 21.59
C GLN A 2 25.84 -27.86 21.08
N LYS A 3 24.83 -27.64 21.93
CA LYS A 3 23.43 -27.78 21.56
C LYS A 3 23.14 -26.77 20.44
N ILE A 4 22.73 -27.26 19.26
CA ILE A 4 22.24 -26.38 18.19
C ILE A 4 20.94 -25.77 18.70
N VAL A 5 20.90 -24.45 18.81
CA VAL A 5 19.71 -23.72 19.24
C VAL A 5 19.10 -23.03 18.02
N PRO A 6 17.92 -23.48 17.53
CA PRO A 6 17.16 -22.75 16.52
C PRO A 6 16.83 -21.35 17.02
N ARG A 7 16.85 -20.36 16.11
CA ARG A 7 16.48 -18.98 16.45
C ARG A 7 15.38 -18.51 15.50
N TRP A 8 14.41 -17.82 16.06
CA TRP A 8 13.44 -17.04 15.31
C TRP A 8 14.11 -15.76 14.83
N GLU A 9 13.98 -15.47 13.54
CA GLU A 9 14.50 -14.27 12.90
C GLU A 9 13.35 -13.56 12.17
N TRP A 10 13.27 -12.26 12.38
CA TRP A 10 12.52 -11.34 11.54
C TRP A 10 13.51 -10.39 10.87
N ARG A 11 13.35 -10.15 9.58
CA ARG A 11 14.20 -9.24 8.81
C ARG A 11 13.36 -8.45 7.82
N SER A 12 13.72 -7.21 7.54
CA SER A 12 13.20 -6.47 6.40
C SER A 12 14.32 -5.76 5.64
N PHE A 13 14.08 -5.52 4.35
CA PHE A 13 14.92 -4.72 3.47
C PHE A 13 14.29 -3.32 3.31
N GLY A 14 15.11 -2.29 3.12
CA GLY A 14 14.66 -0.91 3.10
C GLY A 14 15.76 0.05 2.67
N ARG A 15 15.39 1.24 2.18
CA ARG A 15 16.36 2.35 2.03
C ARG A 15 16.71 2.96 3.39
N SER A 16 15.73 3.04 4.28
CA SER A 16 15.85 3.49 5.66
C SER A 16 14.74 2.87 6.50
N PHE A 17 14.91 2.92 7.83
CA PHE A 17 13.89 2.54 8.81
C PHE A 17 13.74 3.65 9.86
N PRO A 18 13.14 4.82 9.52
CA PRO A 18 13.28 6.03 10.35
C PRO A 18 12.89 5.86 11.82
N ALA A 19 11.76 5.21 12.09
CA ALA A 19 11.31 4.93 13.46
C ALA A 19 12.29 4.04 14.21
N ALA A 20 12.71 2.93 13.59
CA ALA A 20 13.66 1.99 14.19
C ALA A 20 15.05 2.62 14.37
N GLU A 21 15.54 3.36 13.38
CA GLU A 21 16.83 4.06 13.43
C GLU A 21 16.86 5.11 14.55
N SER A 22 15.78 5.88 14.73
CA SER A 22 15.63 6.82 15.84
C SER A 22 15.57 6.13 17.22
N SER A 23 14.96 4.94 17.31
CA SER A 23 14.95 4.15 18.54
C SER A 23 16.33 3.56 18.83
N LEU A 24 16.98 2.97 17.83
CA LEU A 24 18.30 2.34 17.93
C LEU A 24 19.41 3.36 18.23
N SER A 25 19.32 4.60 17.71
CA SER A 25 20.32 5.64 17.96
C SER A 25 20.40 6.08 19.43
N ARG A 26 19.40 5.73 20.25
CA ARG A 26 19.36 6.01 21.69
C ARG A 26 19.98 4.88 22.53
N LEU A 27 20.33 3.76 21.90
CA LEU A 27 20.92 2.59 22.53
C LEU A 27 22.43 2.55 22.27
N THR A 28 23.18 1.99 23.21
CA THR A 28 24.60 1.69 22.99
C THR A 28 24.74 0.46 22.10
N PRO A 29 25.44 0.53 20.95
CA PRO A 29 25.71 -0.64 20.12
C PRO A 29 26.49 -1.70 20.90
N SER A 30 26.10 -2.96 20.76
CA SER A 30 26.86 -4.11 21.30
C SER A 30 28.07 -4.45 20.44
N GLY A 31 28.13 -3.95 19.20
CA GLY A 31 29.31 -4.05 18.34
C GLY A 31 29.03 -3.60 16.91
N VAL A 32 30.12 -3.30 16.20
CA VAL A 32 30.11 -3.03 14.75
C VAL A 32 30.98 -4.06 14.06
N GLN A 33 30.51 -4.61 12.94
CA GLN A 33 31.24 -5.61 12.18
C GLN A 33 31.06 -5.40 10.68
N GLU A 34 32.16 -5.48 9.94
CA GLU A 34 32.19 -5.49 8.48
C GLU A 34 32.68 -6.85 8.00
N THR A 35 32.01 -7.42 7.00
CA THR A 35 32.44 -8.67 6.39
C THR A 35 32.07 -8.71 4.91
N ASP A 36 32.88 -9.41 4.14
CA ASP A 36 32.51 -9.89 2.81
C ASP A 36 31.95 -11.31 2.92
N GLU A 37 30.78 -11.49 2.34
CA GLU A 37 30.02 -12.75 2.37
C GLU A 37 29.66 -13.15 0.94
N ILE A 38 29.68 -14.44 0.66
CA ILE A 38 29.16 -14.99 -0.59
C ILE A 38 27.88 -15.74 -0.26
N TYR A 39 26.77 -15.32 -0.86
CA TYR A 39 25.52 -16.05 -0.82
C TYR A 39 25.35 -16.83 -2.12
N LEU A 40 25.08 -18.12 -1.99
CA LEU A 40 24.75 -19.01 -3.09
C LEU A 40 23.24 -19.21 -3.05
N LEU A 41 22.54 -18.68 -4.05
CA LEU A 41 21.09 -18.62 -4.12
C LEU A 41 20.60 -19.67 -5.13
N SER A 42 19.74 -20.59 -4.71
CA SER A 42 19.14 -21.55 -5.63
C SER A 42 17.82 -21.01 -6.21
N GLY A 43 17.44 -21.52 -7.38
CA GLY A 43 16.12 -21.23 -7.97
C GLY A 43 14.92 -21.70 -7.14
N SER A 44 15.13 -22.54 -6.12
CA SER A 44 14.08 -22.98 -5.19
C SER A 44 13.85 -22.02 -4.03
N GLY A 45 14.59 -20.90 -3.97
CA GLY A 45 14.47 -19.92 -2.88
C GLY A 45 15.24 -20.27 -1.62
N GLU A 46 16.18 -21.22 -1.70
CA GLU A 46 17.10 -21.56 -0.60
C GLU A 46 18.44 -20.84 -0.79
N ASN A 47 19.22 -20.73 0.28
CA ASN A 47 20.59 -20.25 0.17
C ASN A 47 21.56 -20.94 1.13
N VAL A 48 22.84 -20.81 0.80
CA VAL A 48 23.93 -21.03 1.75
C VAL A 48 24.86 -19.83 1.73
N LYS A 49 25.62 -19.64 2.80
CA LYS A 49 26.49 -18.49 2.99
C LYS A 49 27.91 -18.93 3.26
N VAL A 50 28.87 -18.30 2.57
CA VAL A 50 30.30 -18.43 2.86
C VAL A 50 30.80 -17.11 3.44
N ARG A 51 31.58 -17.20 4.54
CA ARG A 51 32.26 -16.04 5.13
C ARG A 51 33.63 -16.45 5.65
N GLY A 52 34.70 -15.82 5.17
CA GLY A 52 36.07 -16.14 5.56
C GLY A 52 36.41 -17.63 5.37
N GLU A 53 36.09 -18.17 4.20
CA GLU A 53 36.27 -19.60 3.85
C GLU A 53 35.55 -20.59 4.78
N LEU A 54 34.52 -20.14 5.49
CA LEU A 54 33.62 -20.99 6.26
C LEU A 54 32.24 -21.04 5.57
N MET A 55 31.82 -22.24 5.19
CA MET A 55 30.45 -22.54 4.74
C MET A 55 29.52 -22.63 5.96
N ASP A 56 28.42 -21.88 5.94
CA ASP A 56 27.38 -21.83 6.97
C ASP A 56 26.02 -22.11 6.31
N VAL A 57 25.44 -23.26 6.63
CA VAL A 57 24.14 -23.69 6.11
C VAL A 57 23.11 -23.59 7.22
N LYS A 58 22.08 -22.79 6.97
CA LYS A 58 20.89 -22.71 7.81
C LYS A 58 19.69 -23.13 6.97
N VAL A 59 18.80 -23.91 7.56
CA VAL A 59 17.54 -24.30 6.92
C VAL A 59 16.37 -23.69 7.67
N LEU A 60 15.38 -23.23 6.91
CA LEU A 60 14.10 -22.80 7.44
C LEU A 60 13.36 -24.03 7.98
N ARG A 61 12.90 -23.95 9.23
CA ARG A 61 12.08 -25.02 9.84
C ARG A 61 10.61 -24.71 9.76
N GLU A 62 10.25 -23.50 10.16
CA GLU A 62 8.87 -23.05 10.23
C GLU A 62 8.78 -21.53 10.24
N THR A 63 7.57 -21.03 10.02
CA THR A 63 7.22 -19.60 10.12
C THR A 63 6.09 -19.50 11.13
N SER A 64 6.21 -18.59 12.09
CA SER A 64 5.15 -18.38 13.08
C SER A 64 3.96 -17.67 12.45
N VAL A 65 2.80 -17.73 13.10
CA VAL A 65 1.58 -17.03 12.65
C VAL A 65 1.80 -15.52 12.49
N ASP A 66 2.65 -14.94 13.33
CA ASP A 66 2.97 -13.50 13.34
C ASP A 66 4.13 -13.13 12.39
N GLY A 67 4.72 -14.10 11.69
CA GLY A 67 5.66 -13.86 10.59
C GLY A 67 7.14 -14.18 10.82
N PRO A 68 7.73 -14.12 12.04
CA PRO A 68 9.11 -14.59 12.26
C PRO A 68 9.37 -16.00 11.72
N GLU A 69 10.56 -16.21 11.18
CA GLU A 69 11.00 -17.47 10.59
C GLU A 69 12.01 -18.16 11.52
N GLN A 70 11.84 -19.45 11.81
CA GLN A 70 12.77 -20.20 12.65
C GLN A 70 13.85 -20.87 11.78
N TRP A 71 15.09 -20.48 12.01
CA TRP A 71 16.26 -20.99 11.27
C TRP A 71 17.12 -21.88 12.15
N THR A 72 17.48 -23.05 11.62
CA THR A 72 18.38 -24.00 12.30
C THR A 72 19.70 -24.11 11.55
N PRO A 73 20.85 -23.83 12.20
CA PRO A 73 22.16 -24.18 11.65
C PRO A 73 22.28 -25.70 11.52
N VAL A 74 22.52 -26.19 10.31
CA VAL A 74 22.67 -27.64 10.06
C VAL A 74 24.09 -28.03 9.69
N MET A 75 24.91 -27.08 9.24
CA MET A 75 26.30 -27.34 8.88
C MET A 75 27.14 -26.07 9.02
N LYS A 76 28.34 -26.24 9.59
CA LYS A 76 29.44 -25.28 9.53
C LYS A 76 30.72 -26.02 9.20
N ALA A 77 31.30 -25.74 8.04
CA ALA A 77 32.50 -26.43 7.56
C ALA A 77 33.45 -25.44 6.91
N ALA A 78 34.74 -25.55 7.23
CA ALA A 78 35.77 -24.75 6.58
C ALA A 78 36.13 -25.38 5.24
N PHE A 79 36.50 -24.55 4.26
CA PHE A 79 37.08 -25.06 3.03
C PHE A 79 38.50 -25.61 3.31
N PRO A 80 38.95 -26.65 2.57
CA PRO A 80 38.21 -27.36 1.52
C PRO A 80 37.09 -28.26 2.07
N LEU A 81 35.94 -28.28 1.40
CA LEU A 81 34.80 -29.12 1.76
C LEU A 81 35.01 -30.56 1.29
N SER A 82 34.60 -31.53 2.12
CA SER A 82 34.58 -32.94 1.73
C SER A 82 33.47 -33.23 0.71
N ALA A 83 33.51 -34.41 0.07
CA ALA A 83 32.41 -34.89 -0.77
C ALA A 83 31.07 -34.95 -0.01
N ALA A 84 31.08 -35.39 1.26
CA ALA A 84 29.89 -35.48 2.09
C ALA A 84 29.31 -34.09 2.42
N ASP A 85 30.18 -33.15 2.79
CA ASP A 85 29.80 -31.75 3.05
C ASP A 85 29.25 -31.08 1.79
N THR A 86 29.87 -31.33 0.63
CA THR A 86 29.42 -30.84 -0.67
C THR A 86 28.03 -31.37 -1.01
N ALA A 87 27.77 -32.66 -0.80
CA ALA A 87 26.44 -33.25 -0.97
C ALA A 87 25.42 -32.62 0.00
N GLY A 88 25.81 -32.34 1.24
CA GLY A 88 24.99 -31.63 2.22
C GLY A 88 24.60 -30.22 1.78
N VAL A 89 25.56 -29.46 1.23
CA VAL A 89 25.31 -28.11 0.68
C VAL A 89 24.35 -28.17 -0.51
N LEU A 90 24.57 -29.08 -1.47
CA LEU A 90 23.68 -29.24 -2.63
C LEU A 90 22.27 -29.65 -2.19
N GLY A 91 22.15 -30.55 -1.23
CA GLY A 91 20.88 -30.96 -0.63
C GLY A 91 20.15 -29.79 0.03
N ALA A 92 20.85 -28.95 0.79
CA ALA A 92 20.26 -27.75 1.40
C ALA A 92 19.82 -26.69 0.38
N LEU A 93 20.46 -26.65 -0.79
CA LEU A 93 20.04 -25.81 -1.92
C LEU A 93 18.95 -26.46 -2.79
N HIS A 94 18.48 -27.66 -2.44
CA HIS A 94 17.56 -28.49 -3.22
C HIS A 94 18.05 -28.75 -4.65
N LEU A 95 19.35 -28.99 -4.80
CA LEU A 95 19.98 -29.32 -6.08
C LEU A 95 20.30 -30.82 -6.16
N PRO A 96 20.28 -31.40 -7.37
CA PRO A 96 20.68 -32.79 -7.56
C PRO A 96 22.15 -32.98 -7.17
N VAL A 97 22.44 -34.04 -6.43
CA VAL A 97 23.81 -34.44 -6.11
C VAL A 97 24.35 -35.30 -7.25
N PRO A 98 25.47 -34.94 -7.89
CA PRO A 98 26.09 -35.75 -8.94
C PRO A 98 26.47 -37.14 -8.43
N GLY A 99 26.38 -38.15 -9.30
CA GLY A 99 26.75 -39.54 -8.96
C GLY A 99 28.22 -39.74 -8.59
N SER A 100 29.10 -38.80 -8.95
CA SER A 100 30.50 -38.76 -8.52
C SER A 100 30.89 -37.34 -8.13
N LEU A 101 31.37 -37.16 -6.90
CA LEU A 101 31.97 -35.92 -6.40
C LEU A 101 33.48 -36.12 -6.24
N ARG A 102 34.25 -35.04 -6.35
CA ARG A 102 35.67 -35.03 -5.93
C ARG A 102 35.75 -35.24 -4.41
N ASP A 103 36.87 -35.79 -3.95
CA ASP A 103 37.11 -36.02 -2.52
C ASP A 103 37.09 -34.71 -1.71
N SER A 104 37.57 -33.62 -2.30
CA SER A 104 37.53 -32.29 -1.71
C SER A 104 37.35 -31.16 -2.74
N TYR A 105 36.79 -30.04 -2.28
CA TYR A 105 36.63 -28.82 -3.05
C TYR A 105 37.17 -27.63 -2.26
N THR A 106 38.13 -26.88 -2.82
CA THR A 106 38.40 -25.50 -2.38
C THR A 106 37.20 -24.60 -2.72
N LEU A 107 37.16 -23.38 -2.17
CA LEU A 107 36.08 -22.43 -2.48
C LEU A 107 35.99 -22.18 -3.99
N ASP A 108 37.11 -21.88 -4.64
CA ASP A 108 37.14 -21.63 -6.09
C ASP A 108 36.72 -22.86 -6.90
N ALA A 109 37.19 -24.05 -6.51
CA ALA A 109 36.81 -25.29 -7.19
C ALA A 109 35.31 -25.60 -7.02
N PHE A 110 34.74 -25.32 -5.85
CA PHE A 110 33.31 -25.46 -5.59
C PHE A 110 32.50 -24.49 -6.46
N LEU A 111 32.87 -23.20 -6.46
CA LEU A 111 32.18 -22.17 -7.24
C LEU A 111 32.24 -22.47 -8.74
N ALA A 112 33.40 -22.91 -9.25
CA ALA A 112 33.55 -23.29 -10.64
C ALA A 112 32.70 -24.52 -11.03
N ALA A 113 32.57 -25.50 -10.13
CA ALA A 113 31.82 -26.72 -10.38
C ALA A 113 30.30 -26.52 -10.29
N PHE A 114 29.83 -25.71 -9.34
CA PHE A 114 28.42 -25.66 -8.98
C PHE A 114 27.76 -24.29 -9.14
N ALA A 115 28.51 -23.21 -9.34
CA ALA A 115 27.97 -21.85 -9.43
C ALA A 115 28.49 -21.07 -10.65
N GLY A 116 28.79 -21.80 -11.74
CA GLY A 116 29.15 -21.23 -13.04
C GLY A 116 27.98 -20.52 -13.73
N ARG A 117 28.24 -19.91 -14.90
CA ARG A 117 27.29 -19.06 -15.63
C ARG A 117 25.93 -19.70 -15.95
N ASP A 118 25.90 -21.00 -16.21
CA ASP A 118 24.67 -21.74 -16.55
C ASP A 118 24.15 -22.58 -15.36
N SER A 119 24.65 -22.31 -14.15
CA SER A 119 24.21 -23.03 -12.97
C SER A 119 22.85 -22.54 -12.47
N ALA A 120 22.12 -23.45 -11.82
CA ALA A 120 20.96 -23.13 -10.98
C ALA A 120 21.32 -22.35 -9.71
N ILE A 121 22.62 -22.22 -9.38
CA ILE A 121 23.12 -21.38 -8.29
C ILE A 121 23.53 -20.01 -8.84
N ARG A 122 22.87 -18.97 -8.34
CA ARG A 122 23.31 -17.58 -8.53
C ARG A 122 24.21 -17.16 -7.37
N ILE A 123 25.35 -16.57 -7.70
CA ILE A 123 26.28 -16.01 -6.71
C ILE A 123 25.90 -14.56 -6.42
N ALA A 124 25.76 -14.21 -5.14
CA ALA A 124 25.65 -12.84 -4.68
C ALA A 124 26.85 -12.52 -3.76
N ARG A 125 27.70 -11.58 -4.18
CA ARG A 125 28.80 -11.09 -3.36
C ARG A 125 28.32 -9.89 -2.56
N VAL A 126 28.34 -10.03 -1.24
CA VAL A 126 27.70 -9.13 -0.31
C VAL A 126 28.74 -8.54 0.62
N HIS A 127 29.02 -7.25 0.47
CA HIS A 127 29.73 -6.49 1.49
C HIS A 127 28.71 -5.98 2.50
N LYS A 128 28.90 -6.30 3.78
CA LYS A 128 27.91 -6.00 4.82
C LYS A 128 28.55 -5.41 6.06
N ARG A 129 28.17 -4.17 6.34
CA ARG A 129 28.46 -3.45 7.58
C ARG A 129 27.25 -3.53 8.50
N ARG A 130 27.42 -4.07 9.71
CA ARG A 130 26.31 -4.26 10.66
C ARG A 130 26.61 -3.65 12.02
N VAL A 131 25.60 -3.01 12.59
CA VAL A 131 25.59 -2.48 13.95
C VAL A 131 24.60 -3.31 14.76
N ARG A 132 25.05 -3.89 15.87
CA ARG A 132 24.22 -4.76 16.71
C ARG A 132 23.76 -4.05 17.97
N TYR A 133 22.59 -4.43 18.45
CA TYR A 133 21.92 -3.90 19.62
C TYR A 133 21.24 -5.04 20.37
N THR A 134 20.92 -4.79 21.64
CA THR A 134 20.06 -5.67 22.44
C THR A 134 18.79 -4.90 22.79
N ILE A 135 17.63 -5.48 22.48
CA ILE A 135 16.31 -4.88 22.73
C ILE A 135 15.42 -5.93 23.38
N ASP A 136 15.01 -5.69 24.62
CA ASP A 136 14.13 -6.60 25.37
C ASP A 136 14.60 -8.07 25.34
N GLY A 137 15.92 -8.28 25.42
CA GLY A 137 16.55 -9.60 25.36
C GLY A 137 16.72 -10.18 23.94
N CYS A 138 16.21 -9.52 22.90
CA CYS A 138 16.44 -9.88 21.51
C CYS A 138 17.71 -9.23 20.97
N MET A 139 18.39 -9.93 20.06
CA MET A 139 19.48 -9.33 19.28
C MET A 139 18.85 -8.59 18.10
N ALA A 140 19.16 -7.30 17.96
CA ALA A 140 18.77 -6.51 16.79
C ALA A 140 20.01 -6.12 15.98
N GLU A 141 19.89 -6.11 14.67
CA GLU A 141 20.99 -5.81 13.74
C GLU A 141 20.50 -4.85 12.65
N LEU A 142 21.06 -3.65 12.60
CA LEU A 142 20.90 -2.73 11.47
C LEU A 142 22.14 -2.87 10.56
N SER A 143 21.92 -3.16 9.28
CA SER A 143 23.00 -3.41 8.33
C SER A 143 22.87 -2.58 7.07
N ASP A 144 23.98 -1.97 6.65
CA ASP A 144 24.17 -1.48 5.30
C ASP A 144 24.78 -2.61 4.46
N ILE A 145 24.20 -2.85 3.29
CA ILE A 145 24.55 -3.97 2.41
C ILE A 145 24.83 -3.44 1.02
N LEU A 146 25.95 -3.85 0.44
CA LEU A 146 26.33 -3.59 -0.94
C LEU A 146 26.45 -4.93 -1.69
N VAL A 147 25.70 -5.08 -2.77
CA VAL A 147 25.67 -6.28 -3.60
C VAL A 147 25.73 -5.87 -5.07
N GLU A 148 26.77 -6.28 -5.80
CA GLU A 148 26.94 -5.99 -7.24
C GLU A 148 26.71 -4.50 -7.60
N GLY A 149 27.24 -3.59 -6.77
CA GLY A 149 27.12 -2.13 -6.95
C GLY A 149 25.80 -1.51 -6.45
N ARG A 150 24.89 -2.31 -5.88
CA ARG A 150 23.60 -1.86 -5.35
C ARG A 150 23.61 -1.85 -3.84
N SER A 151 23.23 -0.73 -3.24
CA SER A 151 23.17 -0.57 -1.79
C SER A 151 21.73 -0.66 -1.27
N THR A 152 21.53 -1.35 -0.16
CA THR A 152 20.28 -1.35 0.62
C THR A 152 20.60 -1.39 2.11
N ARG A 153 19.63 -1.08 2.95
CA ARG A 153 19.66 -1.43 4.37
C ARG A 153 18.82 -2.67 4.65
N THR A 154 19.18 -3.35 5.71
CA THR A 154 18.32 -4.34 6.36
C THR A 154 18.30 -4.11 7.86
N ILE A 155 17.16 -4.36 8.48
CA ILE A 155 17.06 -4.49 9.93
C ILE A 155 16.56 -5.88 10.26
N ALA A 156 17.13 -6.50 11.28
CA ALA A 156 16.72 -7.81 11.75
C ALA A 156 16.65 -7.87 13.26
N VAL A 157 15.78 -8.75 13.76
CA VAL A 157 15.59 -9.06 15.17
C VAL A 157 15.56 -10.57 15.32
N GLU A 158 16.36 -11.12 16.22
CA GLU A 158 16.41 -12.56 16.47
C GLU A 158 16.40 -12.93 17.96
N SER A 159 15.72 -14.03 18.28
CA SER A 159 15.61 -14.60 19.63
C SER A 159 15.27 -16.09 19.57
N GLU A 160 15.37 -16.78 20.70
CA GLU A 160 14.87 -18.15 20.87
C GLU A 160 13.34 -18.18 21.07
N ASP A 161 12.75 -17.04 21.45
CA ASP A 161 11.30 -16.84 21.60
C ASP A 161 10.74 -16.00 20.45
N ALA A 162 9.83 -16.58 19.65
CA ALA A 162 9.13 -15.89 18.57
C ALA A 162 8.35 -14.67 19.06
N GLY A 163 7.67 -14.79 20.21
CA GLY A 163 6.88 -13.70 20.78
C GLY A 163 7.75 -12.52 21.20
N ALA A 164 8.98 -12.78 21.67
CA ALA A 164 9.95 -11.73 21.96
C ALA A 164 10.36 -10.97 20.69
N VAL A 165 10.60 -11.69 19.58
CA VAL A 165 10.89 -11.06 18.28
C VAL A 165 9.73 -10.17 17.84
N VAL A 166 8.48 -10.65 17.90
CA VAL A 166 7.29 -9.87 17.53
C VAL A 166 7.16 -8.59 18.35
N ARG A 167 7.35 -8.68 19.68
CA ARG A 167 7.30 -7.52 20.57
C ARG A 167 8.39 -6.49 20.24
N ALA A 168 9.62 -6.94 20.04
CA ALA A 168 10.74 -6.06 19.71
C ALA A 168 10.58 -5.39 18.33
N VAL A 169 10.10 -6.12 17.32
CA VAL A 169 9.76 -5.56 15.99
C VAL A 169 8.68 -4.48 16.11
N ALA A 170 7.62 -4.74 16.89
CA ALA A 170 6.58 -3.74 17.15
C ALA A 170 7.13 -2.51 17.89
N GLY A 171 7.96 -2.70 18.92
CA GLY A 171 8.60 -1.62 19.68
C GLY A 171 9.56 -0.75 18.85
N LEU A 172 10.13 -1.32 17.78
CA LEU A 172 10.94 -0.60 16.80
C LEU A 172 10.12 0.16 15.74
N GLY A 173 8.78 0.08 15.78
CA GLY A 173 7.91 0.70 14.78
C GLY A 173 7.97 0.01 13.41
N LEU A 174 8.28 -1.28 13.38
CA LEU A 174 8.41 -2.09 12.16
C LEU A 174 7.15 -2.91 11.85
N GLY A 175 6.04 -2.68 12.55
CA GLY A 175 4.81 -3.47 12.42
C GLY A 175 4.18 -3.48 11.02
N ASP A 176 4.44 -2.44 10.22
CA ASP A 176 3.96 -2.34 8.84
C ASP A 176 4.85 -3.11 7.84
N TYR A 177 6.05 -3.55 8.24
CA TYR A 177 7.01 -4.22 7.36
C TYR A 177 6.79 -5.74 7.34
N LEU A 178 7.02 -6.35 6.17
CA LEU A 178 6.96 -7.81 6.03
C LEU A 178 8.31 -8.45 6.34
N ASN A 179 8.26 -9.67 6.89
CA ASN A 179 9.46 -10.48 7.06
C ASN A 179 9.99 -10.97 5.70
N VAL A 180 11.20 -10.55 5.35
CA VAL A 180 11.92 -10.89 4.12
C VAL A 180 13.33 -11.35 4.51
N SER A 181 13.57 -12.65 4.40
CA SER A 181 14.88 -13.26 4.62
C SER A 181 15.83 -13.04 3.43
N TYR A 182 17.14 -13.23 3.65
CA TYR A 182 18.15 -13.09 2.60
C TYR A 182 17.91 -13.91 1.32
N PRO A 183 17.47 -15.19 1.38
CA PRO A 183 17.14 -15.96 0.18
C PRO A 183 16.08 -15.30 -0.70
N ARG A 184 15.17 -14.51 -0.10
CA ARG A 184 14.13 -13.76 -0.84
C ARG A 184 14.57 -12.35 -1.23
N GLY A 185 15.26 -11.64 -0.33
CA GLY A 185 15.63 -10.24 -0.54
C GLY A 185 16.79 -10.02 -1.52
N LEU A 186 17.77 -10.92 -1.56
CA LEU A 186 18.94 -10.77 -2.44
C LEU A 186 18.60 -10.93 -3.93
N PRO A 187 17.83 -11.94 -4.38
CA PRO A 187 17.41 -12.03 -5.78
C PRO A 187 16.71 -10.75 -6.25
N ALA A 188 15.72 -10.26 -5.50
CA ALA A 188 14.98 -9.04 -5.84
C ALA A 188 15.91 -7.83 -5.98
N LEU A 189 16.90 -7.68 -5.09
CA LEU A 189 17.90 -6.62 -5.18
C LEU A 189 18.80 -6.78 -6.42
N LEU A 190 19.17 -8.01 -6.79
CA LEU A 190 20.00 -8.29 -7.97
C LEU A 190 19.24 -8.16 -9.30
N ASP A 191 17.93 -8.37 -9.30
CA ASP A 191 17.06 -8.27 -10.47
C ASP A 191 16.52 -6.86 -10.72
N ASP A 192 16.87 -5.91 -9.84
CA ASP A 192 16.42 -4.51 -9.89
C ASP A 192 14.90 -4.41 -9.82
N GLU A 193 14.28 -5.33 -9.07
CA GLU A 193 12.85 -5.32 -8.92
C GLU A 193 12.43 -4.05 -8.16
N PRO A 194 11.46 -3.28 -8.69
CA PRO A 194 11.01 -2.08 -8.02
C PRO A 194 10.34 -2.45 -6.69
N GLU A 195 10.56 -1.61 -5.68
CA GLU A 195 10.06 -1.85 -4.34
C GLU A 195 8.54 -1.74 -4.33
N ARG A 196 7.84 -2.78 -3.85
CA ARG A 196 6.38 -2.79 -3.82
C ARG A 196 5.88 -2.51 -2.41
N TYR A 197 4.85 -1.70 -2.33
CA TYR A 197 4.19 -1.31 -1.09
C TYR A 197 2.69 -1.53 -1.24
N ALA A 198 2.01 -1.83 -0.14
CA ALA A 198 0.56 -1.97 -0.14
C ALA A 198 -0.11 -1.05 0.87
N VAL A 199 -1.34 -0.68 0.56
CA VAL A 199 -2.23 0.05 1.46
C VAL A 199 -3.58 -0.64 1.54
N ILE A 200 -4.08 -0.79 2.77
CA ILE A 200 -5.42 -1.28 3.07
C ILE A 200 -6.22 -0.16 3.76
N ASP A 201 -7.31 0.27 3.14
CA ASP A 201 -8.25 1.27 3.69
C ASP A 201 -9.53 0.55 4.12
N VAL A 202 -9.72 0.42 5.44
CA VAL A 202 -10.87 -0.24 6.06
C VAL A 202 -11.97 0.79 6.29
N GLY A 203 -12.87 0.88 5.30
CA GLY A 203 -14.06 1.72 5.33
C GLY A 203 -15.27 1.07 5.99
N THR A 204 -16.29 1.88 6.27
CA THR A 204 -17.58 1.42 6.82
C THR A 204 -18.30 0.44 5.87
N ASN A 205 -18.20 0.64 4.56
CA ASN A 205 -18.90 -0.18 3.56
C ASN A 205 -17.97 -1.20 2.85
N SER A 206 -16.71 -0.85 2.68
CA SER A 206 -15.77 -1.60 1.83
C SER A 206 -14.35 -1.47 2.35
N VAL A 207 -13.55 -2.52 2.13
CA VAL A 207 -12.10 -2.49 2.28
C VAL A 207 -11.46 -2.26 0.92
N LYS A 208 -10.62 -1.23 0.79
CA LYS A 208 -9.87 -0.95 -0.44
C LYS A 208 -8.44 -1.43 -0.30
N PHE A 209 -7.88 -1.93 -1.38
CA PHE A 209 -6.54 -2.49 -1.45
C PHE A 209 -5.79 -1.90 -2.64
N ASN A 210 -4.59 -1.39 -2.39
CA ASN A 210 -3.70 -0.90 -3.43
C ASN A 210 -2.31 -1.54 -3.25
N ILE A 211 -1.73 -2.06 -4.32
CA ILE A 211 -0.31 -2.39 -4.41
C ILE A 211 0.29 -1.44 -5.43
N SER A 212 1.37 -0.76 -5.06
CA SER A 212 2.12 0.11 -5.96
C SER A 212 3.62 -0.18 -5.87
N ALA A 213 4.26 -0.23 -7.04
CA ALA A 213 5.70 -0.32 -7.18
C ALA A 213 6.29 1.09 -7.23
N ARG A 214 7.43 1.27 -6.57
CA ARG A 214 8.24 2.49 -6.58
C ARG A 214 9.55 2.20 -7.29
N ASP A 215 9.83 2.93 -8.36
CA ASP A 215 11.08 2.77 -9.09
C ASP A 215 12.27 3.49 -8.41
N SER A 216 13.46 3.36 -8.99
CA SER A 216 14.68 3.96 -8.47
C SER A 216 14.62 5.50 -8.44
N GLN A 217 13.86 6.12 -9.34
CA GLN A 217 13.63 7.57 -9.45
C GLN A 217 12.53 8.08 -8.51
N GLY A 218 11.84 7.16 -7.82
CA GLY A 218 10.81 7.47 -6.85
C GLY A 218 9.40 7.58 -7.41
N ALA A 219 9.19 7.27 -8.70
CA ALA A 219 7.87 7.29 -9.31
C ALA A 219 7.04 6.08 -8.92
N TRP A 220 5.73 6.29 -8.76
CA TRP A 220 4.77 5.27 -8.36
C TRP A 220 4.03 4.69 -9.55
N ARG A 221 4.00 3.35 -9.63
CA ARG A 221 3.19 2.60 -10.60
C ARG A 221 2.28 1.63 -9.88
N THR A 222 0.98 1.77 -10.10
CA THR A 222 -0.02 0.85 -9.55
C THR A 222 0.11 -0.54 -10.17
N VAL A 223 0.17 -1.56 -9.32
CA VAL A 223 0.22 -2.99 -9.67
C VAL A 223 -1.17 -3.62 -9.49
N ALA A 224 -1.86 -3.30 -8.40
CA ALA A 224 -3.22 -3.71 -8.13
C ALA A 224 -3.99 -2.57 -7.44
N ASP A 225 -5.25 -2.36 -7.81
CA ASP A 225 -6.15 -1.44 -7.11
C ASP A 225 -7.57 -1.97 -7.19
N ARG A 226 -8.15 -2.33 -6.03
CA ARG A 226 -9.48 -2.93 -5.95
C ARG A 226 -10.15 -2.61 -4.62
N ALA A 227 -11.46 -2.82 -4.58
CA ALA A 227 -12.26 -2.72 -3.37
C ALA A 227 -13.12 -3.97 -3.19
N GLU A 228 -13.33 -4.36 -1.94
CA GLU A 228 -14.17 -5.48 -1.55
C GLU A 228 -15.25 -5.00 -0.57
N VAL A 229 -16.51 -5.35 -0.82
CA VAL A 229 -17.65 -4.85 -0.04
C VAL A 229 -17.86 -5.74 1.20
N THR A 230 -17.29 -5.32 2.33
CA THR A 230 -17.35 -6.06 3.60
C THR A 230 -18.39 -5.51 4.58
N ARG A 231 -19.04 -4.38 4.27
CA ARG A 231 -20.05 -3.67 5.08
C ARG A 231 -19.77 -3.73 6.58
N LEU A 232 -18.56 -3.36 6.99
CA LEU A 232 -18.13 -3.43 8.38
C LEU A 232 -19.07 -2.68 9.34
N GLY A 233 -19.63 -1.55 8.90
CA GLY A 233 -20.59 -0.77 9.69
C GLY A 233 -22.05 -1.20 9.58
N GLU A 234 -22.33 -2.38 9.03
CA GLU A 234 -23.67 -2.96 9.02
C GLU A 234 -24.21 -3.08 10.45
N GLY A 235 -25.38 -2.49 10.71
CA GLY A 235 -26.00 -2.43 12.04
C GLY A 235 -25.48 -1.33 12.98
N LEU A 236 -24.33 -0.72 12.67
CA LEU A 236 -23.63 0.22 13.56
C LEU A 236 -24.50 1.43 13.97
N SER A 237 -25.24 2.02 13.03
CA SER A 237 -26.09 3.18 13.34
C SER A 237 -27.22 2.86 14.32
N ALA A 238 -27.68 1.61 14.36
CA ALA A 238 -28.78 1.19 15.23
C ALA A 238 -28.28 0.67 16.59
N THR A 239 -27.16 -0.04 16.61
CA THR A 239 -26.67 -0.75 17.79
C THR A 239 -25.50 -0.06 18.50
N GLY A 240 -24.79 0.85 17.81
CA GLY A 240 -23.54 1.45 18.28
C GLY A 240 -22.33 0.50 18.27
N VAL A 241 -22.52 -0.77 17.91
CA VAL A 241 -21.48 -1.81 17.89
C VAL A 241 -21.37 -2.46 16.51
N ILE A 242 -20.15 -2.86 16.15
CA ILE A 242 -19.90 -3.70 14.97
C ILE A 242 -20.14 -5.16 15.35
N GLY A 243 -21.01 -5.84 14.61
CA GLY A 243 -21.34 -7.25 14.87
C GLY A 243 -20.31 -8.24 14.33
N ASP A 244 -20.37 -9.48 14.81
CA ASP A 244 -19.41 -10.54 14.47
C ASP A 244 -19.40 -10.90 12.98
N THR A 245 -20.57 -10.92 12.33
CA THR A 245 -20.66 -11.28 10.90
C THR A 245 -19.91 -10.27 9.99
N PRO A 246 -20.09 -8.94 10.14
CA PRO A 246 -19.24 -7.95 9.48
C PRO A 246 -17.74 -8.08 9.78
N ILE A 247 -17.39 -8.45 11.02
CA ILE A 247 -15.99 -8.69 11.42
C ILE A 247 -15.41 -9.87 10.64
N GLU A 248 -16.07 -11.03 10.62
CA GLU A 248 -15.58 -12.23 9.92
C GLU A 248 -15.36 -11.96 8.42
N ARG A 249 -16.31 -11.30 7.75
CA ARG A 249 -16.16 -10.89 6.34
C ARG A 249 -14.96 -9.97 6.12
N THR A 250 -14.79 -8.98 7.00
CA THR A 250 -13.68 -8.04 6.89
C THR A 250 -12.33 -8.71 7.12
N VAL A 251 -12.26 -9.65 8.06
CA VAL A 251 -11.05 -10.44 8.33
C VAL A 251 -10.70 -11.32 7.13
N ALA A 252 -11.69 -12.01 6.54
CA ALA A 252 -11.46 -12.84 5.36
C ALA A 252 -10.91 -12.01 4.19
N ALA A 253 -11.48 -10.84 3.93
CA ALA A 253 -11.02 -9.91 2.89
C ALA A 253 -9.57 -9.45 3.13
N ILE A 254 -9.27 -8.99 4.36
CA ILE A 254 -7.92 -8.52 4.73
C ILE A 254 -6.90 -9.65 4.66
N SER A 255 -7.23 -10.85 5.14
CA SER A 255 -6.36 -12.04 5.02
C SER A 255 -6.02 -12.34 3.56
N GLY A 256 -7.01 -12.26 2.66
CA GLY A 256 -6.80 -12.41 1.22
C GLY A 256 -5.86 -11.36 0.65
N MET A 257 -6.04 -10.09 1.04
CA MET A 257 -5.19 -8.95 0.62
C MET A 257 -3.75 -9.07 1.13
N VAL A 258 -3.56 -9.47 2.40
CA VAL A 258 -2.22 -9.72 2.97
C VAL A 258 -1.52 -10.88 2.25
N GLY A 259 -2.25 -11.97 1.96
CA GLY A 259 -1.72 -13.08 1.16
C GLY A 259 -1.33 -12.65 -0.25
N GLU A 260 -2.12 -11.80 -0.89
CA GLU A 260 -1.82 -11.22 -2.21
C GLU A 260 -0.58 -10.30 -2.16
N ALA A 261 -0.46 -9.45 -1.14
CA ALA A 261 0.70 -8.60 -0.94
C ALA A 261 1.99 -9.43 -0.78
N ARG A 262 1.95 -10.51 0.02
CA ARG A 262 3.08 -11.45 0.19
C ARG A 262 3.48 -12.09 -1.13
N ARG A 263 2.52 -12.61 -1.91
CA ARG A 263 2.80 -13.21 -3.24
C ARG A 263 3.37 -12.20 -4.24
N ASN A 264 3.01 -10.92 -4.11
CA ASN A 264 3.54 -9.85 -4.95
C ASN A 264 4.89 -9.31 -4.46
N GLY A 265 5.50 -9.86 -3.41
CA GLY A 265 6.77 -9.37 -2.88
C GLY A 265 6.69 -7.96 -2.29
N VAL A 266 5.53 -7.58 -1.76
CA VAL A 266 5.35 -6.30 -1.06
C VAL A 266 6.30 -6.24 0.15
N ARG A 267 6.95 -5.10 0.35
CA ARG A 267 7.88 -4.87 1.44
C ARG A 267 7.20 -4.44 2.73
N ALA A 268 6.18 -3.59 2.62
CA ALA A 268 5.42 -3.09 3.75
C ALA A 268 3.96 -2.83 3.36
N ILE A 269 3.07 -3.01 4.33
CA ILE A 269 1.63 -2.80 4.22
C ILE A 269 1.23 -1.78 5.28
N ALA A 270 0.71 -0.63 4.84
CA ALA A 270 0.06 0.32 5.75
C ALA A 270 -1.45 0.06 5.76
N ALA A 271 -2.07 0.02 6.94
CA ALA A 271 -3.51 -0.17 7.05
C ALA A 271 -4.16 0.92 7.90
N VAL A 272 -5.22 1.52 7.38
CA VAL A 272 -5.96 2.59 8.05
C VAL A 272 -7.44 2.24 8.21
N GLY A 273 -8.04 2.65 9.32
CA GLY A 273 -9.46 2.51 9.62
C GLY A 273 -10.14 3.87 9.71
N THR A 274 -11.33 4.00 9.10
CA THR A 274 -12.04 5.29 9.01
C THR A 274 -13.26 5.36 9.95
N ALA A 275 -14.30 6.11 9.57
CA ALA A 275 -15.42 6.49 10.42
C ALA A 275 -16.10 5.33 11.15
N GLY A 276 -16.31 4.19 10.50
CA GLY A 276 -16.98 3.03 11.12
C GLY A 276 -16.27 2.54 12.38
N LEU A 277 -14.94 2.39 12.32
CA LEU A 277 -14.13 1.96 13.45
C LEU A 277 -13.99 3.02 14.55
N ARG A 278 -14.10 4.31 14.19
CA ARG A 278 -14.05 5.42 15.15
C ARG A 278 -15.36 5.58 15.94
N ILE A 279 -16.49 5.33 15.31
CA ILE A 279 -17.82 5.54 15.91
C ILE A 279 -18.26 4.34 16.74
N ALA A 280 -17.84 3.13 16.37
CA ALA A 280 -18.18 1.91 17.08
C ALA A 280 -17.60 1.90 18.50
N THR A 281 -18.44 1.61 19.49
CA THR A 281 -18.01 1.50 20.89
C THR A 281 -17.03 0.35 21.09
N ASN A 282 -17.15 -0.73 20.30
CA ASN A 282 -16.24 -1.87 20.27
C ASN A 282 -15.13 -1.76 19.19
N GLY A 283 -14.88 -0.58 18.63
CA GLY A 283 -13.91 -0.40 17.53
C GLY A 283 -12.49 -0.91 17.85
N ALA A 284 -12.01 -0.70 19.08
CA ALA A 284 -10.69 -1.19 19.52
C ALA A 284 -10.61 -2.72 19.61
N GLU A 285 -11.70 -3.38 19.99
CA GLU A 285 -11.81 -4.83 20.02
C GLU A 285 -11.81 -5.40 18.59
N VAL A 286 -12.53 -4.75 17.67
CA VAL A 286 -12.54 -5.11 16.24
C VAL A 286 -11.13 -5.04 15.65
N VAL A 287 -10.40 -3.94 15.90
CA VAL A 287 -9.02 -3.79 15.43
C VAL A 287 -8.12 -4.89 16.00
N SER A 288 -8.26 -5.18 17.29
CA SER A 288 -7.50 -6.25 17.96
C SER A 288 -7.82 -7.63 17.37
N ALA A 289 -9.08 -7.89 17.08
CA ALA A 289 -9.53 -9.14 16.47
C ALA A 289 -9.05 -9.30 15.02
N ILE A 290 -8.97 -8.20 14.25
CA ILE A 290 -8.38 -8.22 12.90
C ILE A 290 -6.88 -8.50 13.00
N ARG A 291 -6.16 -7.80 13.90
CA ARG A 291 -4.73 -8.00 14.09
C ARG A 291 -4.40 -9.45 14.46
N ALA A 292 -5.12 -10.04 15.41
CA ALA A 292 -4.89 -11.40 15.87
C ALA A 292 -5.04 -12.46 14.76
N ARG A 293 -5.85 -12.19 13.73
CA ARG A 293 -6.12 -13.14 12.64
C ARG A 293 -5.39 -12.86 11.34
N THR A 294 -4.89 -11.63 11.16
CA THR A 294 -4.26 -11.19 9.90
C THR A 294 -2.81 -10.77 10.07
N GLY A 295 -2.36 -10.55 11.31
CA GLY A 295 -1.07 -9.93 11.64
C GLY A 295 -1.02 -8.43 11.33
N LEU A 296 -2.08 -7.84 10.77
CA LEU A 296 -2.09 -6.46 10.29
C LEU A 296 -2.51 -5.49 11.39
N GLN A 297 -1.68 -4.48 11.65
CA GLN A 297 -2.03 -3.39 12.54
C GLN A 297 -2.83 -2.34 11.77
N ILE A 298 -4.05 -2.05 12.20
CA ILE A 298 -4.88 -0.97 11.64
C ILE A 298 -4.71 0.29 12.49
N GLU A 299 -4.35 1.38 11.84
CA GLU A 299 -4.33 2.73 12.43
C GLU A 299 -5.70 3.39 12.21
N VAL A 300 -6.47 3.61 13.28
CA VAL A 300 -7.75 4.33 13.18
C VAL A 300 -7.48 5.82 13.09
N ILE A 301 -7.77 6.42 11.94
CA ILE A 301 -7.44 7.81 11.66
C ILE A 301 -8.61 8.76 11.94
N SER A 302 -8.27 10.01 12.24
CA SER A 302 -9.25 11.09 12.36
C SER A 302 -9.84 11.42 10.98
N GLY A 303 -11.04 12.02 10.95
CA GLY A 303 -11.58 12.53 9.69
C GLY A 303 -10.73 13.66 9.09
N GLU A 304 -9.99 14.36 9.96
CA GLU A 304 -8.97 15.34 9.59
C GLU A 304 -7.82 14.72 8.80
N ASP A 305 -7.25 13.64 9.32
CA ASP A 305 -6.18 12.90 8.65
C ASP A 305 -6.64 12.26 7.35
N GLU A 306 -7.86 11.73 7.32
CA GLU A 306 -8.44 11.17 6.10
C GLU A 306 -8.47 12.22 4.96
N ALA A 307 -8.98 13.41 5.25
CA ALA A 307 -9.03 14.51 4.30
C ALA A 307 -7.61 15.00 3.93
N ARG A 308 -6.72 15.16 4.92
CA ARG A 308 -5.33 15.58 4.71
C ARG A 308 -4.59 14.61 3.79
N LEU A 309 -4.74 13.31 4.00
CA LEU A 309 -4.12 12.27 3.20
C LEU A 309 -4.70 12.24 1.78
N ALA A 310 -6.02 12.37 1.61
CA ALA A 310 -6.63 12.47 0.29
C ALA A 310 -6.13 13.71 -0.49
N TYR A 311 -5.98 14.85 0.19
CA TYR A 311 -5.38 16.06 -0.39
C TYR A 311 -3.91 15.82 -0.80
N ARG A 312 -3.10 15.21 0.07
CA ARG A 312 -1.70 14.85 -0.26
C ARG A 312 -1.61 13.91 -1.47
N ALA A 313 -2.53 12.95 -1.59
CA ALA A 313 -2.60 12.06 -2.74
C ALA A 313 -2.77 12.83 -4.05
N THR A 314 -3.63 13.84 -4.03
CA THR A 314 -3.92 14.71 -5.18
C THR A 314 -2.71 15.56 -5.54
N VAL A 315 -2.09 16.23 -4.56
CA VAL A 315 -0.87 17.03 -4.78
C VAL A 315 0.26 16.18 -5.35
N ALA A 316 0.48 14.99 -4.78
CA ALA A 316 1.52 14.08 -5.27
C ALA A 316 1.27 13.60 -6.72
N ALA A 317 0.01 13.42 -7.10
CA ALA A 317 -0.35 12.99 -8.46
C ALA A 317 -0.29 14.09 -9.51
N LEU A 318 -0.49 15.35 -9.10
CA LEU A 318 -0.39 16.53 -9.99
C LEU A 318 1.05 17.03 -10.15
N GLY A 319 1.92 16.70 -9.21
CA GLY A 319 3.26 17.28 -9.10
C GLY A 319 3.26 18.59 -8.32
N SER A 320 4.43 19.24 -8.21
CA SER A 320 4.56 20.52 -7.50
C SER A 320 3.76 21.61 -8.20
N THR A 321 2.61 21.98 -7.66
CA THR A 321 1.83 23.15 -8.11
C THR A 321 2.31 24.37 -7.33
N ALA A 322 3.04 25.27 -8.01
CA ALA A 322 3.33 26.60 -7.48
C ALA A 322 2.06 27.46 -7.60
N GLY A 323 1.10 27.29 -6.69
CA GLY A 323 -0.17 28.00 -6.74
C GLY A 323 -1.21 27.51 -5.73
N SER A 324 -2.32 28.23 -5.70
CA SER A 324 -3.54 27.91 -4.95
C SER A 324 -4.26 26.70 -5.55
N LEU A 325 -4.65 25.77 -4.68
CA LEU A 325 -5.29 24.52 -5.04
C LEU A 325 -6.60 24.37 -4.27
N VAL A 326 -7.66 24.04 -5.00
CA VAL A 326 -8.93 23.59 -4.41
C VAL A 326 -9.19 22.17 -4.83
N VAL A 327 -9.35 21.28 -3.85
CA VAL A 327 -9.81 19.91 -4.07
C VAL A 327 -11.22 19.79 -3.53
N PHE A 328 -12.14 19.31 -4.35
CA PHE A 328 -13.48 18.96 -3.89
C PHE A 328 -13.82 17.50 -4.19
N ASP A 329 -14.52 16.85 -3.25
CA ASP A 329 -15.08 15.51 -3.40
C ASP A 329 -16.59 15.61 -3.29
N THR A 330 -17.31 15.19 -4.33
CA THR A 330 -18.77 15.16 -4.34
C THR A 330 -19.27 13.73 -4.22
N GLY A 331 -19.89 13.44 -3.07
CA GLY A 331 -20.55 12.18 -2.77
C GLY A 331 -22.07 12.21 -3.00
N GLY A 332 -22.74 11.18 -2.48
CA GLY A 332 -24.20 11.06 -2.56
C GLY A 332 -24.95 12.00 -1.59
N GLY A 333 -24.43 12.20 -0.38
CA GLY A 333 -25.10 12.98 0.67
C GLY A 333 -24.50 14.35 0.97
N SER A 334 -23.22 14.53 0.69
CA SER A 334 -22.45 15.74 1.00
C SER A 334 -21.29 15.93 0.00
N SER A 335 -20.72 17.14 0.03
CA SER A 335 -19.50 17.48 -0.70
C SER A 335 -18.49 18.10 0.26
N GLN A 336 -17.22 17.72 0.11
CA GLN A 336 -16.11 18.22 0.91
C GLN A 336 -15.22 19.12 0.05
N PHE A 337 -14.73 20.20 0.64
CA PHE A 337 -13.83 21.16 -0.01
C PHE A 337 -12.58 21.34 0.85
N THR A 338 -11.42 21.31 0.19
CA THR A 338 -10.11 21.56 0.80
C THR A 338 -9.40 22.64 -0.04
N PHE A 339 -9.11 23.77 0.60
CA PHE A 339 -8.35 24.88 0.04
C PHE A 339 -6.93 24.81 0.58
N GLY A 340 -5.93 24.99 -0.27
CA GLY A 340 -4.53 24.92 0.14
C GLY A 340 -3.55 25.44 -0.90
N HIS A 341 -2.28 25.36 -0.56
CA HIS A 341 -1.14 25.71 -1.42
C HIS A 341 -0.04 24.67 -1.24
N GLY A 342 0.36 24.04 -2.35
CA GLY A 342 1.29 22.89 -2.29
C GLY A 342 0.80 21.84 -1.30
N THR A 343 1.61 21.50 -0.31
CA THR A 343 1.28 20.51 0.74
C THR A 343 0.50 21.07 1.93
N LYS A 344 0.33 22.39 2.03
CA LYS A 344 -0.36 23.05 3.15
C LYS A 344 -1.85 23.18 2.85
N ILE A 345 -2.67 22.81 3.83
CA ILE A 345 -4.13 23.05 3.83
C ILE A 345 -4.40 24.34 4.60
N ASP A 346 -5.13 25.28 4.00
CA ASP A 346 -5.51 26.54 4.62
C ASP A 346 -6.91 26.45 5.24
N GLU A 347 -7.85 25.81 4.54
CA GLU A 347 -9.22 25.66 5.01
C GLU A 347 -9.81 24.34 4.50
N ARG A 348 -10.68 23.73 5.31
CA ARG A 348 -11.56 22.67 4.85
C ARG A 348 -12.95 22.82 5.41
N PHE A 349 -13.94 22.38 4.65
CA PHE A 349 -15.30 22.27 5.13
C PHE A 349 -16.10 21.23 4.35
N SER A 350 -17.19 20.77 4.96
CA SER A 350 -18.20 19.94 4.32
C SER A 350 -19.50 20.73 4.20
N VAL A 351 -20.27 20.43 3.17
CA VAL A 351 -21.63 20.94 2.95
C VAL A 351 -22.56 19.78 2.61
N ASP A 352 -23.83 19.86 3.00
CA ASP A 352 -24.84 18.83 2.74
C ASP A 352 -25.37 18.87 1.29
N VAL A 353 -24.46 19.02 0.34
CA VAL A 353 -24.72 19.04 -1.10
C VAL A 353 -24.22 17.74 -1.69
N GLY A 354 -25.14 16.84 -2.06
CA GLY A 354 -24.79 15.53 -2.60
C GLY A 354 -25.74 15.08 -3.71
N ALA A 355 -25.23 14.25 -4.62
CA ALA A 355 -25.96 13.85 -5.82
C ALA A 355 -27.27 13.10 -5.51
N ALA A 356 -27.27 12.18 -4.55
CA ALA A 356 -28.46 11.43 -4.17
C ALA A 356 -29.50 12.34 -3.50
N ARG A 357 -29.06 13.19 -2.57
CA ARG A 357 -29.94 14.16 -1.87
C ARG A 357 -30.69 15.06 -2.86
N TYR A 358 -29.99 15.59 -3.85
CA TYR A 358 -30.60 16.47 -4.85
C TYR A 358 -31.42 15.71 -5.88
N THR A 359 -31.04 14.47 -6.19
CA THR A 359 -31.86 13.60 -7.05
C THR A 359 -33.20 13.30 -6.41
N GLU A 360 -33.22 12.95 -5.12
CA GLU A 360 -34.44 12.71 -4.36
C GLU A 360 -35.27 13.99 -4.22
N ARG A 361 -34.67 15.09 -3.75
CA ARG A 361 -35.36 16.36 -3.50
C ARG A 361 -36.02 16.94 -4.75
N PHE A 362 -35.38 16.81 -5.91
CA PHE A 362 -35.86 17.41 -7.16
C PHE A 362 -36.31 16.38 -8.19
N GLY A 363 -36.39 15.09 -7.87
CA GLY A 363 -36.74 14.01 -8.81
C GLY A 363 -35.97 14.10 -10.13
N LEU A 364 -34.65 13.88 -10.07
CA LEU A 364 -33.71 14.03 -11.20
C LEU A 364 -33.30 12.70 -11.85
N ASP A 365 -33.91 11.61 -11.43
CA ASP A 365 -33.69 10.23 -11.90
C ASP A 365 -34.35 9.94 -13.27
N GLY A 366 -35.44 10.65 -13.60
CA GLY A 366 -36.11 10.59 -14.90
C GLY A 366 -35.63 11.66 -15.91
N ALA A 367 -36.32 11.77 -17.04
CA ALA A 367 -36.13 12.91 -17.95
C ALA A 367 -36.61 14.21 -17.26
N VAL A 368 -35.80 15.27 -17.32
CA VAL A 368 -36.01 16.50 -16.53
C VAL A 368 -36.18 17.72 -17.45
N PRO A 369 -37.28 18.48 -17.33
CA PRO A 369 -37.46 19.72 -18.10
C PRO A 369 -36.48 20.81 -17.65
N GLN A 370 -36.20 21.77 -18.54
CA GLN A 370 -35.20 22.82 -18.29
C GLN A 370 -35.53 23.67 -17.05
N SER A 371 -36.82 23.93 -16.79
CA SER A 371 -37.27 24.69 -15.62
C SER A 371 -36.88 24.02 -14.31
N LYS A 372 -37.21 22.72 -14.15
CA LYS A 372 -36.89 21.93 -12.95
C LYS A 372 -35.39 21.76 -12.75
N LEU A 373 -34.62 21.64 -13.84
CA LEU A 373 -33.16 21.64 -13.79
C LEU A 373 -32.63 22.99 -13.25
N GLY A 374 -33.19 24.10 -13.72
CA GLY A 374 -32.87 25.44 -13.23
C GLY A 374 -33.16 25.61 -11.74
N GLU A 375 -34.30 25.13 -11.26
CA GLU A 375 -34.66 25.11 -9.83
C GLU A 375 -33.63 24.31 -9.00
N ALA A 376 -33.26 23.11 -9.47
CA ALA A 376 -32.27 22.29 -8.80
C ALA A 376 -30.89 22.97 -8.76
N MET A 377 -30.43 23.55 -9.88
CA MET A 377 -29.15 24.27 -9.93
C MET A 377 -29.15 25.54 -9.06
N ALA A 378 -30.26 26.28 -9.00
CA ALA A 378 -30.39 27.43 -8.11
C ALA A 378 -30.29 27.00 -6.64
N ALA A 379 -30.95 25.91 -6.24
CA ALA A 379 -30.85 25.37 -4.90
C ALA A 379 -29.44 24.88 -4.56
N ILE A 380 -28.78 24.16 -5.48
CA ILE A 380 -27.37 23.75 -5.34
C ILE A 380 -26.49 24.98 -5.13
N SER A 381 -26.72 26.05 -5.91
CA SER A 381 -25.96 27.30 -5.81
C SER A 381 -26.16 27.97 -4.45
N MET A 382 -27.38 27.99 -3.91
CA MET A 382 -27.66 28.52 -2.57
C MET A 382 -26.95 27.70 -1.48
N ASP A 383 -27.03 26.38 -1.53
CA ASP A 383 -26.42 25.51 -0.52
C ASP A 383 -24.87 25.49 -0.62
N LEU A 384 -24.33 25.91 -1.77
CA LEU A 384 -22.90 26.15 -2.00
C LEU A 384 -22.46 27.60 -1.76
N ALA A 385 -23.26 28.44 -1.08
CA ALA A 385 -22.94 29.85 -0.84
C ALA A 385 -21.60 30.09 -0.12
N ARG A 386 -21.06 29.09 0.59
CA ARG A 386 -19.70 29.16 1.17
C ARG A 386 -18.57 29.34 0.15
N LEU A 387 -18.84 29.08 -1.12
CA LEU A 387 -17.90 29.31 -2.23
C LEU A 387 -18.00 30.73 -2.80
N ASP A 388 -19.01 31.52 -2.43
CA ASP A 388 -19.25 32.83 -3.03
C ASP A 388 -18.15 33.82 -2.69
N GLY A 389 -17.75 34.60 -3.70
CA GLY A 389 -16.73 35.65 -3.57
C GLY A 389 -15.31 35.14 -3.34
N ARG A 390 -15.07 33.83 -3.39
CA ARG A 390 -13.72 33.26 -3.28
C ARG A 390 -12.90 33.56 -4.55
N PRO A 391 -11.59 33.84 -4.43
CA PRO A 391 -10.73 33.99 -5.59
C PRO A 391 -10.67 32.68 -6.39
N ALA A 392 -10.54 32.80 -7.71
CA ALA A 392 -10.35 31.64 -8.57
C ALA A 392 -9.00 30.97 -8.22
N PRO A 393 -8.98 29.66 -7.94
CA PRO A 393 -7.74 28.96 -7.68
C PRO A 393 -6.94 28.76 -8.97
N ASP A 394 -5.62 28.59 -8.84
CA ASP A 394 -4.75 28.24 -9.97
C ASP A 394 -5.07 26.84 -10.50
N VAL A 395 -5.42 25.91 -9.59
CA VAL A 395 -5.83 24.55 -9.91
C VAL A 395 -7.09 24.16 -9.15
N LEU A 396 -8.09 23.65 -9.88
CA LEU A 396 -9.28 23.01 -9.32
C LEU A 396 -9.24 21.51 -9.61
N VAL A 397 -9.40 20.71 -8.57
CA VAL A 397 -9.43 19.25 -8.68
C VAL A 397 -10.77 18.73 -8.21
N GLY A 398 -11.41 17.91 -9.05
CA GLY A 398 -12.61 17.18 -8.72
C GLY A 398 -12.33 15.71 -8.42
N MET A 399 -12.95 15.21 -7.36
CA MET A 399 -12.93 13.80 -6.95
C MET A 399 -14.36 13.27 -6.80
N GLY A 400 -14.46 11.95 -6.62
CA GLY A 400 -15.71 11.29 -6.32
C GLY A 400 -16.41 10.74 -7.55
N GLY A 401 -17.45 9.93 -7.30
CA GLY A 401 -18.09 9.11 -8.33
C GLY A 401 -18.72 9.92 -9.46
N ALA A 402 -19.25 11.11 -9.18
CA ALA A 402 -19.80 11.98 -10.22
C ALA A 402 -18.70 12.43 -11.19
N VAL A 403 -17.61 12.97 -10.67
CA VAL A 403 -16.49 13.47 -11.48
C VAL A 403 -15.86 12.34 -12.31
N THR A 404 -15.62 11.17 -11.71
CA THR A 404 -15.01 10.05 -12.45
C THR A 404 -15.93 9.45 -13.52
N ASN A 405 -17.25 9.42 -13.30
CA ASN A 405 -18.21 8.99 -14.33
C ASN A 405 -18.34 10.01 -15.46
N LEU A 406 -18.36 11.32 -15.17
CA LEU A 406 -18.34 12.36 -16.21
C LEU A 406 -17.11 12.18 -17.12
N THR A 407 -15.95 11.92 -16.53
CA THR A 407 -14.70 11.70 -17.25
C THR A 407 -14.70 10.39 -18.05
N ALA A 408 -15.25 9.32 -17.50
CA ALA A 408 -15.38 8.05 -18.21
C ALA A 408 -16.32 8.16 -19.43
N VAL A 409 -17.42 8.93 -19.32
CA VAL A 409 -18.32 9.23 -20.43
C VAL A 409 -17.66 10.13 -21.48
N MET A 410 -16.89 11.14 -21.05
CA MET A 410 -16.12 12.00 -21.95
C MET A 410 -15.16 11.18 -22.83
N HIS A 411 -14.51 10.17 -22.26
CA HIS A 411 -13.58 9.28 -22.97
C HIS A 411 -14.26 8.07 -23.65
N GLY A 412 -15.56 7.86 -23.46
CA GLY A 412 -16.28 6.71 -24.01
C GLY A 412 -15.76 5.36 -23.48
N LEU A 413 -15.40 5.28 -22.20
CA LEU A 413 -14.79 4.08 -21.62
C LEU A 413 -15.81 2.94 -21.45
N ALA A 414 -15.77 1.93 -22.33
CA ALA A 414 -16.59 0.73 -22.18
C ALA A 414 -16.24 -0.08 -20.91
N THR A 415 -14.98 -0.01 -20.48
CA THR A 415 -14.50 -0.55 -19.19
C THR A 415 -13.75 0.55 -18.47
N TYR A 416 -14.06 0.75 -17.19
CA TYR A 416 -13.42 1.79 -16.39
C TYR A 416 -11.91 1.58 -16.31
N ASP A 417 -11.14 2.59 -16.72
CA ASP A 417 -9.68 2.60 -16.59
C ASP A 417 -9.24 3.80 -15.74
N PRO A 418 -8.81 3.57 -14.48
CA PRO A 418 -8.40 4.66 -13.59
C PRO A 418 -7.17 5.41 -14.10
N ARG A 419 -6.36 4.79 -14.99
CA ARG A 419 -5.17 5.45 -15.57
C ARG A 419 -5.54 6.52 -16.58
N ILE A 420 -6.67 6.34 -17.28
CA ILE A 420 -7.20 7.34 -18.22
C ILE A 420 -7.93 8.44 -17.44
N VAL A 421 -8.70 8.06 -16.42
CA VAL A 421 -9.47 9.01 -15.61
C VAL A 421 -8.56 9.92 -14.78
N GLN A 422 -7.52 9.36 -14.17
CA GLN A 422 -6.57 10.13 -13.36
C GLN A 422 -5.87 11.22 -14.18
N GLY A 423 -5.94 12.47 -13.71
CA GLY A 423 -5.28 13.60 -14.34
C GLY A 423 -5.98 14.14 -15.59
N SER A 424 -7.09 13.53 -16.02
CA SER A 424 -7.90 14.06 -17.12
C SER A 424 -8.41 15.46 -16.81
N VAL A 425 -8.48 16.31 -17.82
CA VAL A 425 -9.02 17.67 -17.71
C VAL A 425 -10.47 17.67 -18.20
N LEU A 426 -11.40 17.99 -17.32
CA LEU A 426 -12.81 18.12 -17.64
C LEU A 426 -13.16 19.60 -17.81
N VAL A 427 -13.50 19.99 -19.03
CA VAL A 427 -13.90 21.37 -19.36
C VAL A 427 -15.38 21.59 -19.09
N ARG A 428 -15.74 22.83 -18.72
CA ARG A 428 -17.10 23.20 -18.33
C ARG A 428 -18.14 22.89 -19.41
N THR A 429 -17.78 23.11 -20.67
CA THR A 429 -18.65 22.83 -21.84
C THR A 429 -18.93 21.35 -22.01
N GLU A 430 -18.01 20.46 -21.62
CA GLU A 430 -18.24 19.02 -21.63
C GLU A 430 -19.21 18.61 -20.52
N VAL A 431 -19.10 19.23 -19.34
CA VAL A 431 -20.09 19.04 -18.25
C VAL A 431 -21.47 19.50 -18.72
N ASP A 432 -21.57 20.66 -19.36
CA ASP A 432 -22.83 21.19 -19.91
C ASP A 432 -23.44 20.26 -20.97
N ARG A 433 -22.62 19.70 -21.87
CA ARG A 433 -23.03 18.70 -22.87
C ARG A 433 -23.62 17.46 -22.19
N GLN A 434 -22.96 16.96 -21.15
CA GLN A 434 -23.42 15.79 -20.42
C GLN A 434 -24.68 16.06 -19.58
N ILE A 435 -24.82 17.25 -18.98
CA ILE A 435 -26.08 17.67 -18.32
C ILE A 435 -27.24 17.63 -19.33
N ALA A 436 -27.04 18.16 -20.54
CA ALA A 436 -28.05 18.13 -21.59
C ALA A 436 -28.39 16.71 -22.04
N LEU A 437 -27.38 15.82 -22.16
CA LEU A 437 -27.59 14.40 -22.43
C LEU A 437 -28.44 13.74 -21.34
N TYR A 438 -28.01 13.82 -20.08
CA TYR A 438 -28.67 13.14 -18.97
C TYR A 438 -30.09 13.65 -18.74
N ARG A 439 -30.33 14.96 -18.79
CA ARG A 439 -31.69 15.50 -18.58
C ARG A 439 -32.69 15.03 -19.64
N SER A 440 -32.23 14.75 -20.85
CA SER A 440 -33.11 14.33 -21.96
C SER A 440 -33.56 12.87 -21.88
N GLN A 441 -32.99 12.10 -20.95
CA GLN A 441 -33.18 10.65 -20.86
C GLN A 441 -33.65 10.24 -19.46
N GLY A 442 -34.48 9.19 -19.40
CA GLY A 442 -34.82 8.50 -18.16
C GLY A 442 -33.69 7.58 -17.68
N CYS A 443 -33.80 7.09 -16.45
CA CYS A 443 -32.79 6.26 -15.79
C CYS A 443 -32.34 5.05 -16.62
N ASP A 444 -33.27 4.30 -17.22
CA ASP A 444 -32.94 3.12 -18.02
C ASP A 444 -32.10 3.44 -19.26
N ALA A 445 -32.43 4.52 -19.96
CA ALA A 445 -31.65 4.98 -21.11
C ALA A 445 -30.26 5.44 -20.68
N ARG A 446 -30.13 6.13 -19.54
CA ARG A 446 -28.83 6.53 -18.98
C ARG A 446 -27.93 5.34 -18.67
N ARG A 447 -28.49 4.23 -18.17
CA ARG A 447 -27.71 2.99 -17.89
C ARG A 447 -27.01 2.43 -19.13
N SER A 448 -27.46 2.80 -20.33
CA SER A 448 -26.88 2.37 -21.60
C SER A 448 -25.82 3.34 -22.14
N ILE A 449 -25.55 4.46 -21.47
CA ILE A 449 -24.51 5.42 -21.87
C ILE A 449 -23.13 4.81 -21.61
N VAL A 450 -22.31 4.70 -22.65
CA VAL A 450 -20.93 4.20 -22.54
C VAL A 450 -20.12 5.10 -21.61
N GLY A 451 -19.42 4.49 -20.64
CA GLY A 451 -18.67 5.19 -19.60
C GLY A 451 -19.44 5.47 -18.31
N LEU A 452 -20.78 5.42 -18.33
CA LEU A 452 -21.60 5.62 -17.14
C LEU A 452 -21.84 4.30 -16.41
N GLN A 453 -21.41 4.21 -15.15
CA GLN A 453 -21.70 3.05 -14.33
C GLN A 453 -23.21 2.90 -14.10
N PRO A 454 -23.81 1.71 -14.32
CA PRO A 454 -25.26 1.55 -14.23
C PRO A 454 -25.88 1.92 -12.88
N ASN A 455 -25.14 1.72 -11.78
CA ASN A 455 -25.56 2.09 -10.42
C ASN A 455 -25.46 3.61 -10.13
N ARG A 456 -24.89 4.40 -11.06
CA ARG A 456 -24.81 5.86 -10.96
C ARG A 456 -25.82 6.59 -11.86
N ALA A 457 -26.48 5.88 -12.77
CA ALA A 457 -27.41 6.45 -13.74
C ALA A 457 -28.55 7.29 -13.12
N GLU A 458 -29.00 6.90 -11.94
CA GLU A 458 -30.06 7.59 -11.21
C GLU A 458 -29.62 8.99 -10.73
N VAL A 459 -28.39 9.09 -10.19
CA VAL A 459 -27.91 10.28 -9.50
C VAL A 459 -26.96 11.17 -10.32
N ILE A 460 -26.54 10.70 -11.50
CA ILE A 460 -25.49 11.36 -12.29
C ILE A 460 -25.87 12.78 -12.73
N LEU A 461 -27.15 13.05 -13.04
CA LEU A 461 -27.60 14.38 -13.45
C LEU A 461 -27.38 15.40 -12.32
N ALA A 462 -27.77 15.06 -11.09
CA ALA A 462 -27.53 15.91 -9.94
C ALA A 462 -26.02 16.10 -9.67
N GLY A 463 -25.23 15.03 -9.79
CA GLY A 463 -23.77 15.09 -9.67
C GLY A 463 -23.14 16.05 -10.68
N ALA A 464 -23.57 16.00 -11.94
CA ALA A 464 -23.11 16.90 -13.00
C ALA A 464 -23.46 18.37 -12.70
N CYS A 465 -24.68 18.63 -12.21
CA CYS A 465 -25.10 19.98 -11.79
C CYS A 465 -24.28 20.53 -10.62
N ILE A 466 -23.90 19.69 -9.65
CA ILE A 466 -23.02 20.08 -8.53
C ILE A 466 -21.65 20.47 -9.07
N VAL A 467 -21.02 19.61 -9.87
CA VAL A 467 -19.71 19.89 -10.50
C VAL A 467 -19.76 21.19 -11.29
N ARG A 468 -20.80 21.37 -12.12
CA ARG A 468 -20.97 22.57 -12.94
C ARG A 468 -21.12 23.85 -12.10
N THR A 469 -21.85 23.78 -10.99
CA THR A 469 -22.05 24.91 -10.07
C THR A 469 -20.77 25.24 -9.30
N VAL A 470 -19.98 24.24 -8.88
CA VAL A 470 -18.68 24.44 -8.24
C VAL A 470 -17.72 25.17 -9.19
N MET A 471 -17.62 24.71 -10.44
CA MET A 471 -16.81 25.37 -11.47
C MET A 471 -17.24 26.83 -11.68
N GLU A 472 -18.54 27.10 -11.65
CA GLU A 472 -19.07 28.46 -11.80
C GLU A 472 -18.67 29.38 -10.65
N LYS A 473 -18.93 28.95 -9.41
CA LYS A 473 -18.67 29.76 -8.22
C LYS A 473 -17.19 30.05 -8.01
N LEU A 474 -16.31 29.12 -8.41
CA LEU A 474 -14.86 29.30 -8.36
C LEU A 474 -14.27 29.94 -9.62
N GLY A 475 -15.09 30.31 -10.61
CA GLY A 475 -14.61 30.98 -11.83
C GLY A 475 -13.76 30.09 -12.75
N MET A 476 -13.90 28.76 -12.66
CA MET A 476 -13.04 27.81 -13.37
C MET A 476 -13.67 27.32 -14.67
N ALA A 477 -12.90 27.41 -15.76
CA ALA A 477 -13.31 26.87 -17.08
C ALA A 477 -13.08 25.36 -17.19
N SER A 478 -12.20 24.80 -16.37
CA SER A 478 -11.85 23.38 -16.34
C SER A 478 -11.47 22.95 -14.93
N LEU A 479 -11.56 21.64 -14.67
CA LEU A 479 -10.99 21.00 -13.49
C LEU A 479 -10.14 19.81 -13.91
N THR A 480 -9.16 19.47 -13.08
CA THR A 480 -8.42 18.21 -13.21
C THR A 480 -9.10 17.13 -12.38
N VAL A 481 -9.18 15.92 -12.90
CA VAL A 481 -9.86 14.80 -12.26
C VAL A 481 -8.86 13.99 -11.44
N SER A 482 -9.20 13.67 -10.20
CA SER A 482 -8.42 12.75 -9.38
C SER A 482 -9.25 11.53 -8.97
N ASP A 483 -8.77 10.36 -9.37
CA ASP A 483 -9.19 9.03 -8.89
C ASP A 483 -8.36 8.59 -7.65
N ARG A 484 -7.40 9.42 -7.22
CA ARG A 484 -6.56 9.16 -6.05
C ARG A 484 -7.23 9.66 -4.77
N GLY A 485 -7.67 8.72 -3.93
CA GLY A 485 -8.19 9.01 -2.58
C GLY A 485 -7.24 8.64 -1.44
N LEU A 486 -7.79 8.45 -0.23
CA LEU A 486 -7.09 8.14 1.02
C LEU A 486 -5.92 7.14 0.87
N ARG A 487 -6.17 5.97 0.28
CA ARG A 487 -5.16 4.91 0.15
C ARG A 487 -3.87 5.35 -0.57
N HIS A 488 -4.00 6.25 -1.54
CA HIS A 488 -2.85 6.82 -2.25
C HIS A 488 -2.10 7.84 -1.40
N GLY A 489 -2.83 8.59 -0.58
CA GLY A 489 -2.26 9.53 0.39
C GLY A 489 -1.44 8.82 1.46
N VAL A 490 -1.99 7.71 1.98
CA VAL A 490 -1.29 6.83 2.93
C VAL A 490 -0.03 6.24 2.29
N LEU A 491 -0.11 5.76 1.05
CA LEU A 491 1.04 5.22 0.32
C LEU A 491 2.19 6.25 0.26
N VAL A 492 1.86 7.48 -0.12
CA VAL A 492 2.84 8.57 -0.23
C VAL A 492 3.33 9.04 1.14
N GLU A 493 2.48 9.08 2.17
CA GLU A 493 2.91 9.42 3.54
C GLU A 493 3.88 8.40 4.12
N LYS A 494 3.49 7.11 4.07
CA LYS A 494 4.22 6.05 4.76
C LYS A 494 5.46 5.62 4.00
N PHE A 495 5.44 5.68 2.67
CA PHE A 495 6.47 5.07 1.81
C PHE A 495 7.03 6.01 0.75
N GLY A 496 6.62 7.29 0.73
CA GLY A 496 7.08 8.31 -0.22
C GLY A 496 8.50 8.82 0.00
N GLY A 497 9.13 8.52 1.14
CA GLY A 497 10.49 8.96 1.49
C GLY A 497 10.52 10.23 2.31
#